data_AF-A0A1W1VU23-F1
#
_entry.id   AF-A0A1W1VU23-F1
#
_cell.length_a   1.000
_cell.length_b   1.000
_cell.length_c   1.000
_cell.angle_alpha   90.00
_cell.angle_beta   90.00
_cell.angle_gamma   90.00
#
_symmetry.space_group_name_H-M   'P 1'
#
loop_
_entity.id
_entity.type
_entity.pdbx_description
1 polymer ?
#
loop_
_entity_poly.entity_id
_entity_poly.type
_entity_poly.pdbx_seq_one_letter_code
_entity_poly.pdbx_strand_id
1 'polypeptide(L)'
;MADRIKPIEIYKYEPDPENPPYLRYLGNRTVGEVYRELVERLEADGLLPEEYFDVVYESPVRPRLDAEFPRYLVLACYPVTGRSEGHYVHVDAFVEGDSGVIRPVPVFLGKTFRGFEFAAAAANACARHLGA
;
A
#
# COMPACT_ATOMS: atom_id res chain seq x y z
N MET A 1 -17.11 20.32 -4.98
CA MET A 1 -15.83 19.96 -5.61
C MET A 1 -15.08 19.13 -4.57
N ALA A 2 -14.93 17.82 -4.78
CA ALA A 2 -14.15 17.01 -3.86
C ALA A 2 -12.69 17.43 -4.02
N ASP A 3 -12.05 17.86 -2.92
CA ASP A 3 -10.61 18.10 -2.94
C ASP A 3 -9.92 16.84 -3.45
N ARG A 4 -9.14 16.99 -4.52
CA ARG A 4 -8.48 15.88 -5.18
C ARG A 4 -7.34 15.44 -4.27
N ILE A 5 -7.56 14.41 -3.46
CA ILE A 5 -6.57 13.89 -2.53
C ILE A 5 -5.35 13.44 -3.34
N LYS A 6 -4.20 14.05 -3.03
CA LYS A 6 -2.93 13.72 -3.68
C LYS A 6 -2.48 12.33 -3.19
N PRO A 7 -2.24 11.35 -4.08
CA PRO A 7 -1.71 10.06 -3.67
C PRO A 7 -0.37 10.16 -2.94
N ILE A 8 -0.06 9.15 -2.13
CA ILE A 8 1.25 8.96 -1.52
C ILE A 8 2.23 8.68 -2.66
N GLU A 9 3.23 9.54 -2.79
CA GLU A 9 4.30 9.35 -3.77
C GLU A 9 5.17 8.17 -3.30
N ILE A 10 5.24 7.09 -4.10
CA ILE A 10 6.05 5.90 -3.81
C ILE A 10 7.41 5.99 -4.51
N TYR A 11 7.41 6.43 -5.76
CA TYR A 11 8.59 6.50 -6.62
C TYR A 11 9.34 7.81 -6.41
N LYS A 12 10.66 7.75 -6.28
CA LYS A 12 11.53 8.94 -6.23
C LYS A 12 12.10 9.21 -7.61
N TYR A 13 11.95 10.46 -8.05
CA TYR A 13 12.47 10.96 -9.31
C TYR A 13 13.17 12.30 -9.10
N GLU A 14 14.12 12.61 -9.98
CA GLU A 14 14.72 13.93 -10.10
C GLU A 14 14.84 14.33 -11.58
N PRO A 15 14.98 15.63 -11.91
CA PRO A 15 15.29 16.05 -13.28
C PRO A 15 16.56 15.38 -13.78
N ASP A 16 16.51 14.83 -15.00
CA ASP A 16 17.69 14.27 -15.65
C ASP A 16 18.64 15.43 -16.06
N PRO A 17 19.87 15.50 -15.51
CA PRO A 17 20.79 16.58 -15.82
C PRO A 17 21.30 16.54 -17.28
N GLU A 18 21.28 15.36 -17.91
CA GLU A 18 21.71 15.17 -19.30
C GLU A 18 20.54 15.36 -20.28
N ASN A 19 19.30 15.13 -19.83
CA ASN A 19 18.08 15.34 -20.61
C ASN A 19 17.01 16.09 -19.80
N PRO A 20 17.08 17.43 -19.71
CA PRO A 20 16.21 18.25 -18.85
C PRO A 20 14.68 18.04 -18.93
N PRO A 21 14.07 17.64 -20.08
CA PRO A 21 12.63 17.36 -20.10
C PRO A 21 12.26 15.99 -19.50
N TYR A 22 13.22 15.15 -19.13
CA TYR A 22 13.01 13.81 -18.57
C TYR A 22 13.33 13.76 -17.08
N LEU A 23 12.79 12.74 -16.42
CA LEU A 23 13.06 12.42 -15.02
C LEU A 23 13.92 11.16 -14.92
N ARG A 24 14.91 11.20 -14.03
CA ARG A 24 15.72 10.04 -13.62
C ARG A 24 15.11 9.38 -12.39
N TYR A 25 14.90 8.06 -12.46
CA TYR A 25 14.44 7.26 -11.33
C TYR A 25 15.56 7.08 -10.29
N LEU A 26 15.26 7.33 -9.02
CA LEU A 26 16.21 7.27 -7.90
C LEU A 26 15.98 6.10 -6.94
N GLY A 27 14.95 5.30 -7.17
CA GLY A 27 14.51 4.29 -6.22
C GLY A 27 13.10 4.57 -5.70
N ASN A 28 12.66 3.74 -4.76
CA ASN A 28 11.36 3.89 -4.11
C ASN A 28 11.54 4.34 -2.66
N ARG A 29 10.52 5.00 -2.13
CA ARG A 29 10.40 5.18 -0.67
C ARG A 29 10.39 3.83 0.00
N THR A 30 10.82 3.79 1.26
CA THR A 30 10.82 2.53 1.99
C THR A 30 9.39 2.11 2.31
N VAL A 31 9.17 0.82 2.52
CA VAL A 31 7.87 0.29 2.95
C VAL A 31 7.41 0.98 4.24
N GLY A 32 8.33 1.24 5.19
CA GLY A 32 8.03 1.93 6.44
C GLY A 32 7.69 3.42 6.27
N GLU A 33 8.23 4.10 5.26
CA GLU A 33 7.85 5.48 4.94
C GLU A 33 6.44 5.56 4.35
N VAL A 34 6.11 4.68 3.41
CA VAL A 34 4.78 4.59 2.80
C VAL A 34 3.73 4.17 3.84
N TYR A 35 4.07 3.18 4.67
CA TYR A 35 3.21 2.68 5.73
C TYR A 35 2.80 3.76 6.73
N ARG A 36 3.76 4.52 7.28
CA ARG A 36 3.47 5.58 8.28
C ARG A 36 2.52 6.63 7.73
N GLU A 37 2.78 7.11 6.52
CA GLU A 37 1.91 8.10 5.87
C GLU A 37 0.52 7.53 5.56
N LEU A 38 0.44 6.25 5.15
CA LEU A 38 -0.84 5.58 4.94
C LEU A 38 -1.65 5.45 6.24
N VAL A 39 -1.00 5.06 7.34
CA VAL A 39 -1.64 4.98 8.67
C VAL A 39 -2.19 6.33 9.09
N GLU A 40 -1.39 7.41 9.03
CA GLU A 40 -1.83 8.76 9.38
C GLU A 40 -3.07 9.20 8.58
N ARG A 41 -3.11 8.86 7.29
CA ARG A 41 -4.24 9.20 6.42
C ARG A 41 -5.47 8.32 6.68
N LEU A 42 -5.30 7.04 6.99
CA LEU A 42 -6.40 6.15 7.37
C LEU A 42 -6.99 6.54 8.72
N GLU A 43 -6.17 6.98 9.68
CA GLU A 43 -6.61 7.53 10.97
C GLU A 43 -7.42 8.81 10.76
N ALA A 44 -6.92 9.74 9.94
CA ALA A 44 -7.62 10.99 9.61
C ALA A 44 -8.98 10.74 8.95
N ASP A 45 -9.10 9.68 8.14
CA ASP A 45 -10.35 9.26 7.52
C ASP A 45 -11.27 8.46 8.47
N GLY A 46 -10.81 8.07 9.65
CA GLY A 46 -11.53 7.19 10.58
C GLY A 46 -11.66 5.75 10.08
N LEU A 47 -10.77 5.34 9.16
CA LEU A 47 -10.79 4.08 8.42
C LEU A 47 -9.56 3.19 8.70
N LEU A 48 -8.73 3.52 9.70
CA LEU A 48 -7.70 2.61 10.18
C LEU A 48 -8.37 1.39 10.86
N PRO A 49 -8.04 0.14 10.44
CA PRO A 49 -8.52 -1.06 11.12
C PRO A 49 -8.10 -1.11 12.59
N GLU A 50 -9.06 -1.38 13.48
CA GLU A 50 -8.89 -1.20 14.92
C GLU A 50 -8.18 -2.37 15.62
N GLU A 51 -8.16 -3.56 15.02
CA GLU A 51 -7.48 -4.72 15.60
C GLU A 51 -5.99 -4.68 15.29
N TYR A 52 -5.64 -4.55 14.00
CA TYR A 52 -4.29 -4.20 13.55
C TYR A 52 -4.30 -3.74 12.10
N PHE A 53 -3.25 -3.02 11.71
CA PHE A 53 -2.91 -2.74 10.32
C PHE A 53 -1.39 -2.74 10.21
N ASP A 54 -0.79 -3.83 9.72
CA ASP A 54 0.65 -4.09 9.84
C ASP A 54 1.34 -4.23 8.49
N VAL A 55 2.67 -4.04 8.52
CA VAL A 55 3.55 -4.40 7.40
C VAL A 55 3.78 -5.91 7.39
N VAL A 56 3.46 -6.54 6.26
CA VAL A 56 3.71 -7.98 6.02
C VAL A 56 4.70 -8.25 4.88
N TYR A 57 5.27 -7.18 4.31
CA TYR A 57 6.23 -7.25 3.22
C TYR A 57 7.43 -8.13 3.56
N GLU A 58 7.71 -9.09 2.66
CA GLU A 58 8.68 -10.20 2.76
C GLU A 58 8.45 -11.20 3.90
N SER A 59 8.08 -10.76 5.09
CA SER A 59 7.78 -11.64 6.22
C SER A 59 6.81 -10.99 7.22
N PRO A 60 5.76 -11.70 7.68
CA PRO A 60 4.91 -11.20 8.76
C PRO A 60 5.60 -11.25 10.13
N VAL A 61 6.67 -12.03 10.29
CA VAL A 61 7.40 -12.16 11.58
C VAL A 61 8.53 -11.13 11.68
N ARG A 62 9.17 -10.80 10.55
CA ARG A 62 10.25 -9.82 10.47
C ARG A 62 10.08 -8.97 9.20
N PRO A 63 9.10 -8.06 9.18
CA PRO A 63 8.84 -7.24 8.01
C PRO A 63 10.03 -6.34 7.70
N ARG A 64 10.27 -6.11 6.42
CA ARG A 64 11.35 -5.20 5.97
C ARG A 64 10.83 -3.79 5.78
N LEU A 65 10.81 -3.01 6.86
CA LEU A 65 10.40 -1.60 6.81
C LEU A 65 11.42 -0.70 6.07
N ASP A 66 12.69 -1.09 6.10
CA ASP A 66 13.83 -0.39 5.48
C ASP A 66 13.97 -0.68 3.98
N ALA A 67 13.36 -1.76 3.50
CA ALA A 67 13.36 -2.11 2.09
C ALA A 67 12.57 -1.09 1.27
N GLU A 68 13.02 -0.87 0.04
CA GLU A 68 12.26 -0.12 -0.96
C GLU A 68 10.89 -0.76 -1.17
N PHE A 69 9.85 0.08 -1.28
CA PHE A 69 8.53 -0.39 -1.68
C PHE A 69 8.64 -1.12 -3.02
N PRO A 70 8.01 -2.30 -3.20
CA PRO A 70 8.18 -3.08 -4.42
C PRO A 70 7.74 -2.29 -5.65
N ARG A 71 8.50 -2.35 -6.73
CA ARG A 71 8.02 -1.89 -8.04
C ARG A 71 6.91 -2.85 -8.50
N TYR A 72 5.74 -2.31 -8.80
CA TYR A 72 4.56 -3.10 -9.11
C TYR A 72 3.97 -2.74 -10.48
N LEU A 73 3.28 -3.70 -11.07
CA LEU A 73 2.41 -3.51 -12.24
C LEU A 73 1.00 -3.10 -11.81
N VAL A 74 0.51 -3.73 -10.75
CA VAL A 74 -0.81 -3.46 -10.15
C VAL A 74 -0.64 -3.42 -8.64
N LEU A 75 -1.26 -2.46 -7.99
CA LEU A 75 -1.42 -2.45 -6.54
C LEU A 75 -2.89 -2.74 -6.26
N ALA A 76 -3.19 -3.79 -5.52
CA ALA A 76 -4.57 -4.19 -5.23
C ALA A 76 -4.87 -3.96 -3.74
N CYS A 77 -5.93 -3.20 -3.47
CA CYS A 77 -6.46 -3.03 -2.12
C CYS A 77 -7.84 -3.67 -2.06
N TYR A 78 -8.05 -4.67 -1.20
CA TYR A 78 -9.31 -5.40 -1.18
C TYR A 78 -9.69 -5.93 0.21
N PRO A 79 -11.00 -5.96 0.53
CA PRO A 79 -11.47 -6.59 1.75
C PRO A 79 -11.56 -8.12 1.59
N VAL A 80 -11.35 -8.84 2.69
CA VAL A 80 -11.50 -10.32 2.74
C VAL A 80 -12.32 -10.72 3.96
N THR A 81 -13.23 -11.68 3.78
CA THR A 81 -14.02 -12.25 4.88
C THR A 81 -13.24 -13.33 5.61
N GLY A 82 -12.93 -13.10 6.89
CA GLY A 82 -12.26 -14.04 7.80
C GLY A 82 -13.21 -14.94 8.60
N ARG A 83 -14.52 -14.91 8.30
CA ARG A 83 -15.56 -15.64 9.04
C ARG A 83 -15.54 -15.27 10.53
N SER A 84 -15.28 -16.23 11.41
CA SER A 84 -15.22 -16.05 12.87
C SER A 84 -14.05 -15.18 13.31
N GLU A 85 -13.06 -14.98 12.45
CA GLU A 85 -11.85 -14.24 12.80
C GLU A 85 -12.01 -12.74 12.57
N GLY A 86 -13.07 -12.25 11.93
CA GLY A 86 -13.23 -10.85 11.54
C GLY A 86 -13.10 -10.64 10.04
N HIS A 87 -12.83 -9.40 9.62
CA HIS A 87 -12.62 -9.03 8.22
C HIS A 87 -11.24 -8.43 8.06
N TYR A 88 -10.64 -8.63 6.89
CA TYR A 88 -9.28 -8.22 6.59
C TYR A 88 -9.24 -7.17 5.49
N VAL A 89 -8.19 -6.35 5.50
CA VAL A 89 -7.87 -5.39 4.44
C VAL A 89 -6.50 -5.77 3.89
N HIS A 90 -6.45 -6.24 2.65
CA HIS A 90 -5.20 -6.59 1.99
C HIS A 90 -4.71 -5.44 1.13
N VAL A 91 -3.40 -5.22 1.13
CA VAL A 91 -2.69 -4.38 0.15
C VAL A 91 -1.56 -5.20 -0.46
N ASP A 92 -1.76 -5.64 -1.70
CA ASP A 92 -0.85 -6.54 -2.42
C ASP A 92 -0.28 -5.85 -3.66
N ALA A 93 1.04 -5.92 -3.81
CA ALA A 93 1.77 -5.46 -4.99
C ALA A 93 1.98 -6.63 -5.96
N PHE A 94 1.49 -6.52 -7.19
CA PHE A 94 1.73 -7.50 -8.24
C PHE A 94 3.04 -7.16 -8.94
N VAL A 95 4.06 -8.00 -8.74
CA VAL A 95 5.41 -7.81 -9.28
C VAL A 95 5.68 -8.83 -10.37
N GLU A 96 6.37 -8.41 -11.42
CA GLU A 96 6.89 -9.31 -12.45
C GLU A 96 8.25 -9.86 -12.00
N GLY A 97 8.36 -11.18 -11.89
CA GLY A 97 9.64 -11.84 -11.60
C GLY A 97 10.49 -12.03 -12.86
N ASP A 98 11.74 -12.48 -12.69
CA ASP A 98 12.70 -12.66 -13.79
C ASP A 98 12.23 -13.61 -14.90
N SER A 99 11.30 -14.52 -14.60
CA SER A 99 10.68 -15.43 -15.56
C SER A 99 9.50 -14.83 -16.34
N GLY A 100 9.17 -13.55 -16.12
CA GLY A 100 7.97 -12.90 -16.64
C GLY A 100 6.68 -13.30 -15.92
N VAL A 101 6.78 -14.14 -14.87
CA VAL A 101 5.61 -14.55 -14.08
C VAL A 101 5.25 -13.42 -13.10
N ILE A 102 4.00 -12.95 -13.20
CA ILE A 102 3.44 -11.99 -12.26
C ILE A 102 3.02 -12.74 -10.99
N ARG A 103 3.44 -12.24 -9.83
CA ARG A 103 3.06 -12.79 -8.52
C ARG A 103 2.60 -11.69 -7.57
N PRO A 104 1.61 -11.97 -6.71
CA PRO A 104 1.26 -11.05 -5.63
C PRO A 104 2.36 -11.05 -4.56
N VAL A 105 2.63 -9.87 -4.02
CA VAL A 105 3.49 -9.64 -2.87
C VAL A 105 2.68 -8.87 -1.84
N PRO A 106 2.25 -9.52 -0.75
CA PRO A 106 1.57 -8.83 0.33
C PRO A 106 2.48 -7.74 0.91
N VAL A 107 1.94 -6.54 1.06
CA VAL A 107 2.68 -5.39 1.60
C VAL A 107 2.13 -4.98 2.95
N PHE A 108 0.81 -4.77 3.03
CA PHE A 108 0.11 -4.41 4.26
C PHE A 108 -1.09 -5.33 4.50
N LEU A 109 -1.37 -5.62 5.78
CA LEU A 109 -2.51 -6.42 6.19
C LEU A 109 -3.22 -5.76 7.37
N GLY A 110 -4.50 -5.47 7.19
CA GLY A 110 -5.40 -4.97 8.22
C GLY A 110 -6.38 -6.02 8.70
N LYS A 111 -6.85 -5.85 9.93
CA LYS A 111 -7.94 -6.61 10.51
C LYS A 111 -8.91 -5.72 11.28
N THR A 112 -10.19 -6.03 11.15
CA THR A 112 -11.29 -5.31 11.79
C THR A 112 -12.45 -6.25 12.14
N PHE A 113 -13.08 -5.99 13.26
CA PHE A 113 -14.34 -6.58 13.71
C PHE A 113 -15.55 -5.69 13.42
N ARG A 114 -15.35 -4.49 12.85
CA ARG A 114 -16.43 -3.54 12.50
C ARG A 114 -17.28 -3.97 11.29
N GLY A 115 -16.96 -5.11 10.68
CA GLY A 115 -17.74 -5.73 9.59
C GLY A 115 -17.12 -5.52 8.20
N PHE A 116 -17.65 -6.25 7.21
CA PHE A 116 -17.15 -6.23 5.84
C PHE A 116 -17.25 -4.84 5.19
N GLU A 117 -18.31 -4.09 5.46
CA GLU A 117 -18.48 -2.72 4.91
C GLU A 117 -17.37 -1.78 5.37
N PHE A 118 -16.95 -1.89 6.64
CA PHE A 118 -15.82 -1.12 7.14
C PHE A 118 -14.51 -1.56 6.47
N ALA A 119 -14.28 -2.88 6.33
CA ALA A 119 -13.12 -3.39 5.61
C ALA A 119 -13.08 -2.93 4.15
N ALA A 120 -14.24 -2.88 3.47
CA ALA A 120 -14.36 -2.40 2.10
C ALA A 120 -14.08 -0.89 2.01
N ALA A 121 -14.59 -0.09 2.94
CA ALA A 121 -14.30 1.33 3.03
C ALA A 121 -12.80 1.59 3.29
N ALA A 122 -12.19 0.83 4.20
CA ALA A 122 -10.76 0.91 4.48
C ALA A 122 -9.91 0.50 3.27
N ALA A 123 -10.25 -0.58 2.56
CA ALA A 123 -9.58 -0.98 1.32
C ALA A 123 -9.68 0.10 0.24
N ASN A 124 -10.84 0.73 0.07
CA ASN A 124 -11.03 1.85 -0.86
C ASN A 124 -10.20 3.08 -0.46
N ALA A 125 -10.05 3.33 0.85
CA ALA A 125 -9.19 4.40 1.34
C ALA A 125 -7.71 4.10 1.07
N CYS A 126 -7.26 2.85 1.27
CA CYS A 126 -5.92 2.42 0.85
C CYS A 126 -5.70 2.67 -0.65
N ALA A 127 -6.64 2.27 -1.51
CA ALA A 127 -6.51 2.49 -2.95
C ALA A 127 -6.41 3.97 -3.31
N ARG A 128 -7.31 4.79 -2.74
CA ARG A 128 -7.31 6.25 -2.94
C ARG A 128 -6.00 6.90 -2.51
N HIS A 129 -5.47 6.53 -1.33
CA HIS A 129 -4.24 7.12 -0.81
C HIS A 129 -3.00 6.60 -1.53
N LEU A 130 -2.97 5.36 -2.00
CA LEU A 130 -1.83 4.79 -2.72
C LEU A 130 -1.89 5.04 -4.23
N GLY A 131 -2.98 5.62 -4.74
CA GLY A 131 -3.18 5.85 -6.17
C GLY A 131 -3.37 4.57 -6.98
N ALA A 132 -4.02 3.56 -6.38
CA ALA A 132 -4.30 2.26 -6.97
C ALA A 132 -5.65 2.22 -7.70
#